data_AF-A0A944M9R9-F1
#
_entry.id   AF-A0A944M9R9-F1
#
_cell.length_a   1.000
_cell.length_b   1.000
_cell.length_c   1.000
_cell.angle_alpha   90.00
_cell.angle_beta   90.00
_cell.angle_gamma   90.00
#
_symmetry.space_group_name_H-M   'P 1'
#
loop_
_entity.id
_entity.type
_entity.pdbx_description
1 polymer ?
#
loop_
_entity_poly.entity_id
_entity_poly.type
_entity_poly.pdbx_seq_one_letter_code
_entity_poly.pdbx_strand_id
1 'polypeptide(L)'
;MPNFVDTVDWLDDEALLSYESLVVICGLWLAEEPEKTGMLLQERSNSGRSTLIVPRYRGGDLASIIGAPTAVEIKPGDADEVEWEEDRGYAVSSVSYLQTSLHTGRCGKSKQGLVILCFRPSTAGGIVVVCTAALFSRSIGVSKAEQAALFGRIRAKLDSLEVVRPKASQETGYEAKAENLDAFLDEEGAEGAALLLAMVADEQGTGSLGVNVQNLLGLELPARRLDHLQNRMPQAAPEEISAVLRRRGWAAYVRRISQLASGAQL
;
A
#
# COMPACT_ATOMS: atom_id res chain seq x y z
N MET A 1 -27.48 24.30 16.64
CA MET A 1 -27.11 22.89 16.85
C MET A 1 -26.16 22.50 15.72
N PRO A 2 -24.96 21.96 15.97
CA PRO A 2 -23.99 21.81 14.89
C PRO A 2 -24.15 20.45 14.19
N ASN A 3 -24.50 20.50 12.91
CA ASN A 3 -24.53 19.35 12.01
C ASN A 3 -23.10 18.92 11.68
N PHE A 4 -22.75 17.70 12.11
CA PHE A 4 -21.62 16.93 11.57
C PHE A 4 -22.19 16.07 10.46
N VAL A 5 -21.87 16.35 9.19
CA VAL A 5 -22.37 15.67 7.98
C VAL A 5 -23.91 15.58 7.99
N ASP A 6 -24.60 16.35 7.14
CA ASP A 6 -26.08 16.40 7.20
C ASP A 6 -26.76 15.01 7.05
N THR A 7 -26.04 14.01 6.51
CA THR A 7 -26.42 12.60 6.49
C THR A 7 -25.22 11.67 6.74
N VAL A 8 -25.40 10.68 7.62
CA VAL A 8 -24.50 9.52 7.76
C VAL A 8 -25.29 8.33 7.25
N ASP A 9 -24.96 7.86 6.06
CA ASP A 9 -25.57 6.66 5.49
C ASP A 9 -24.70 5.46 5.81
N TRP A 10 -25.28 4.50 6.53
CA TRP A 10 -24.66 3.20 6.73
C TRP A 10 -24.85 2.39 5.45
N LEU A 11 -23.74 2.06 4.81
CA LEU A 11 -23.73 1.24 3.60
C LEU A 11 -23.60 -0.22 4.00
N ASP A 12 -24.41 -1.08 3.40
CA ASP A 12 -24.13 -2.52 3.36
C ASP A 12 -23.01 -2.81 2.34
N ASP A 13 -22.61 -4.08 2.21
CA ASP A 13 -21.50 -4.48 1.33
C ASP A 13 -21.76 -4.12 -0.15
N GLU A 14 -23.00 -4.25 -0.62
CA GLU A 14 -23.37 -4.04 -2.03
C GLU A 14 -23.45 -2.54 -2.36
N ALA A 15 -24.03 -1.75 -1.46
CA ALA A 15 -24.03 -0.29 -1.53
C ALA A 15 -22.60 0.26 -1.42
N LEU A 16 -21.75 -0.35 -0.58
CA LEU A 16 -20.35 0.03 -0.45
C LEU A 16 -19.60 -0.14 -1.77
N LEU A 17 -19.86 -1.19 -2.56
CA LEU A 17 -19.20 -1.36 -3.85
C LEU A 17 -19.60 -0.27 -4.86
N SER A 18 -20.89 0.07 -4.92
CA SER A 18 -21.44 0.99 -5.93
C SER A 18 -21.31 2.48 -5.56
N TYR A 19 -21.06 2.82 -4.29
CA TYR A 19 -21.01 4.21 -3.82
C TYR A 19 -19.87 5.01 -4.46
N GLU A 20 -20.21 6.04 -5.21
CA GLU A 20 -19.24 6.83 -6.01
C GLU A 20 -18.38 7.78 -5.17
N SER A 21 -18.87 8.21 -4.02
CA SER A 21 -18.15 9.12 -3.13
C SER A 21 -17.12 8.41 -2.24
N LEU A 22 -16.29 9.20 -1.56
CA LEU A 22 -15.34 8.70 -0.56
C LEU A 22 -16.11 7.98 0.56
N VAL A 23 -15.83 6.69 0.74
CA VAL A 23 -16.39 5.89 1.84
C VAL A 23 -15.42 5.91 3.02
N VAL A 24 -15.96 6.04 4.24
CA VAL A 24 -15.20 5.94 5.47
C VAL A 24 -15.44 4.58 6.11
N ILE A 25 -14.39 3.81 6.34
CA ILE A 25 -14.44 2.47 6.93
C ILE A 25 -13.75 2.47 8.29
N CYS A 26 -14.37 1.82 9.27
CA CYS A 26 -13.78 1.56 10.57
C CYS A 26 -12.76 0.43 10.47
N GLY A 27 -11.51 0.66 10.89
CA GLY A 27 -10.47 -0.36 10.88
C GLY A 27 -10.72 -1.54 11.82
N LEU A 28 -11.67 -1.43 12.77
CA LEU A 28 -12.09 -2.58 13.57
C LEU A 28 -12.75 -3.65 12.71
N TRP A 29 -13.60 -3.25 11.74
CA TRP A 29 -14.25 -4.17 10.82
C TRP A 29 -13.23 -4.90 9.94
N LEU A 30 -12.19 -4.19 9.50
CA LEU A 30 -11.07 -4.80 8.75
C LEU A 30 -10.36 -5.90 9.55
N ALA A 31 -10.25 -5.73 10.87
CA ALA A 31 -9.60 -6.70 11.74
C ALA A 31 -10.49 -7.91 12.07
N GLU A 32 -11.82 -7.74 12.04
CA GLU A 32 -12.78 -8.80 12.31
C GLU A 32 -13.06 -9.67 11.09
N GLU A 33 -13.08 -9.08 9.89
CA GLU A 33 -13.38 -9.76 8.63
C GLU A 33 -12.32 -9.45 7.54
N PRO A 34 -11.04 -9.81 7.73
CA PRO A 34 -9.94 -9.37 6.86
C PRO A 34 -10.07 -9.83 5.40
N GLU A 35 -10.52 -11.05 5.16
CA GLU A 35 -10.70 -11.59 3.80
C GLU A 35 -11.79 -10.84 3.04
N LYS A 36 -12.99 -10.75 3.65
CA LYS A 36 -14.15 -10.09 3.05
C LYS A 36 -13.88 -8.60 2.81
N THR A 37 -13.33 -7.92 3.80
CA THR A 37 -13.05 -6.49 3.70
C THR A 37 -11.92 -6.19 2.71
N GLY A 38 -10.90 -7.05 2.63
CA GLY A 38 -9.86 -6.98 1.60
C GLY A 38 -10.45 -7.09 0.19
N MET A 39 -11.34 -8.05 -0.05
CA MET A 39 -12.02 -8.20 -1.34
C MET A 39 -12.85 -6.96 -1.72
N LEU A 40 -13.65 -6.42 -0.79
CA LEU A 40 -14.47 -5.23 -1.03
C LEU A 40 -13.62 -3.98 -1.33
N LEU A 41 -12.53 -3.80 -0.57
CA LEU A 41 -11.57 -2.72 -0.79
C LEU A 41 -10.90 -2.84 -2.16
N GLN A 42 -10.48 -4.05 -2.52
CA GLN A 42 -9.87 -4.33 -3.81
C GLN A 42 -10.85 -4.06 -4.95
N GLU A 43 -12.10 -4.49 -4.85
CA GLU A 43 -13.12 -4.29 -5.89
C GLU A 43 -13.49 -2.81 -6.08
N ARG A 44 -13.67 -2.07 -4.98
CA ARG A 44 -13.83 -0.60 -5.03
C ARG A 44 -12.63 0.07 -5.69
N SER A 45 -11.44 -0.33 -5.27
CA SER A 45 -10.21 0.24 -5.79
C SER A 45 -10.04 -0.08 -7.28
N ASN A 46 -10.34 -1.29 -7.73
CA ASN A 46 -10.32 -1.65 -9.16
C ASN A 46 -11.34 -0.83 -9.97
N SER A 47 -12.45 -0.43 -9.35
CA SER A 47 -13.45 0.47 -9.94
C SER A 47 -13.04 1.95 -9.92
N GLY A 48 -11.84 2.30 -9.44
CA GLY A 48 -11.38 3.68 -9.34
C GLY A 48 -11.95 4.46 -8.16
N ARG A 49 -12.60 3.78 -7.21
CA ARG A 49 -13.25 4.42 -6.06
C ARG A 49 -12.28 4.48 -4.88
N SER A 50 -12.25 5.62 -4.20
CA SER A 50 -11.38 5.85 -3.04
C SER A 50 -12.07 5.47 -1.72
N THR A 51 -11.27 5.05 -0.74
CA THR A 51 -11.75 4.65 0.58
C THR A 51 -10.83 5.21 1.67
N LEU A 52 -11.42 5.80 2.71
CA LEU A 52 -10.75 6.27 3.92
C LEU A 52 -10.95 5.28 5.06
N ILE A 53 -9.88 4.67 5.54
CA ILE A 53 -9.86 3.78 6.68
C ILE A 53 -9.48 4.59 7.93
N VAL A 54 -10.31 4.51 8.96
CA VAL A 54 -10.04 5.08 10.28
C VAL A 54 -9.77 3.92 11.24
N PRO A 55 -8.51 3.63 11.61
CA PRO A 55 -8.17 2.52 12.47
C PRO A 55 -8.73 2.75 13.88
N ARG A 56 -9.68 1.91 14.29
CA ARG A 56 -10.21 1.88 15.66
C ARG A 56 -9.56 0.71 16.39
N TYR A 57 -8.47 1.03 17.08
CA TYR A 57 -7.80 0.28 18.13
C TYR A 57 -7.86 -1.27 18.09
N ARG A 58 -7.24 -1.85 17.06
CA ARG A 58 -6.48 -3.10 17.19
C ARG A 58 -5.17 -2.92 16.42
N GLY A 59 -4.05 -3.10 17.12
CA GLY A 59 -2.75 -3.13 16.44
C GLY A 59 -2.68 -4.34 15.51
N GLY A 60 -1.97 -4.21 14.40
CA GLY A 60 -1.88 -5.26 13.40
C GLY A 60 -1.27 -4.75 12.10
N ASP A 61 -0.85 -5.70 11.26
CA ASP A 61 -0.36 -5.41 9.92
C ASP A 61 -1.54 -5.25 8.95
N LEU A 62 -1.60 -4.12 8.26
CA LEU A 62 -2.60 -3.82 7.24
C LEU A 62 -2.17 -4.23 5.83
N ALA A 63 -0.93 -4.71 5.64
CA ALA A 63 -0.37 -4.89 4.32
C ALA A 63 -1.23 -5.78 3.40
N SER A 64 -1.72 -6.91 3.89
CA SER A 64 -2.60 -7.80 3.11
C SER A 64 -3.94 -7.16 2.77
N ILE A 65 -4.51 -6.37 3.68
CA ILE A 65 -5.84 -5.74 3.53
C ILE A 65 -5.80 -4.61 2.51
N ILE A 66 -4.71 -3.82 2.50
CA ILE A 66 -4.56 -2.66 1.61
C ILE A 66 -3.71 -2.98 0.37
N GLY A 67 -3.22 -4.21 0.23
CA GLY A 67 -2.35 -4.63 -0.87
C GLY A 67 -0.96 -3.98 -0.86
N ALA A 68 -0.40 -3.71 0.32
CA ALA A 68 0.91 -3.06 0.46
C ALA A 68 2.08 -4.02 0.20
N PRO A 69 3.15 -3.56 -0.48
CA PRO A 69 4.34 -4.37 -0.74
C PRO A 69 5.24 -4.54 0.50
N THR A 70 4.91 -3.86 1.59
CA THR A 70 5.63 -3.92 2.87
C THR A 70 4.65 -3.79 4.01
N ALA A 71 5.04 -4.30 5.19
CA ALA A 71 4.27 -4.18 6.42
C ALA A 71 3.83 -2.72 6.70
N VAL A 72 2.57 -2.56 7.06
CA VAL A 72 1.98 -1.30 7.52
C VAL A 72 1.34 -1.58 8.88
N GLU A 73 2.13 -1.42 9.93
CA GLU A 73 1.72 -1.76 11.29
C GLU A 73 1.02 -0.58 11.97
N ILE A 74 -0.19 -0.79 12.49
CA ILE A 74 -0.83 0.14 13.43
C ILE A 74 -0.21 -0.09 14.81
N LYS A 75 0.36 0.97 15.40
CA LYS A 75 0.87 0.96 16.77
C LYS A 75 0.14 1.96 17.66
N PRO A 76 -0.05 1.65 18.95
CA PRO A 76 -0.59 2.61 19.91
C PRO A 76 0.38 3.78 20.09
N GLY A 77 -0.15 4.99 20.17
CA GLY A 77 0.63 6.19 20.45
C GLY A 77 -0.20 7.46 20.32
N ASP A 78 -0.04 8.36 21.28
CA ASP A 78 -0.84 9.58 21.35
C ASP A 78 -0.18 10.70 20.54
N ALA A 79 -0.95 11.39 19.71
CA ALA A 79 -0.55 12.63 19.05
C ALA A 79 -1.65 13.68 19.20
N ASP A 80 -1.28 14.94 19.30
CA ASP A 80 -2.18 16.10 19.38
C ASP A 80 -2.09 17.00 18.14
N GLU A 81 -1.11 16.72 17.27
CA GLU A 81 -0.83 17.45 16.06
C GLU A 81 -0.40 16.52 14.93
N VAL A 82 -0.84 16.85 13.71
CA VAL A 82 -0.39 16.22 12.46
C VAL A 82 0.11 17.31 11.51
N GLU A 83 1.37 17.24 11.15
CA GLU A 83 2.00 18.07 10.12
C GLU A 83 1.72 17.48 8.73
N TRP A 84 1.30 18.32 7.79
CA TRP A 84 0.98 17.93 6.42
C TRP A 84 1.96 18.56 5.42
N GLU A 85 2.67 17.71 4.66
CA GLU A 85 3.59 18.11 3.57
C GLU A 85 4.55 19.26 3.97
N GLU A 86 5.02 19.26 5.23
CA GLU A 86 6.01 20.22 5.78
C GLU A 86 5.57 21.70 5.84
N ASP A 87 4.31 22.00 5.49
CA ASP A 87 3.83 23.38 5.33
C ASP A 87 2.85 23.84 6.42
N ARG A 88 2.12 22.91 7.04
CA ARG A 88 1.09 23.23 8.06
C ARG A 88 0.81 22.08 9.04
N GLY A 89 0.79 22.41 10.33
CA GLY A 89 0.26 21.58 11.41
C GLY A 89 -1.26 21.70 11.57
N TYR A 90 -1.91 20.57 11.86
CA TYR A 90 -3.33 20.48 12.23
C TYR A 90 -3.44 19.95 13.66
N ALA A 91 -4.10 20.70 14.55
CA ALA A 91 -4.35 20.29 15.92
C ALA A 91 -5.46 19.24 15.96
N VAL A 92 -5.09 17.98 15.81
CA VAL A 92 -5.98 16.81 15.80
C VAL A 92 -5.44 15.71 16.70
N SER A 93 -6.29 15.12 17.53
CA SER A 93 -5.88 13.99 18.36
C SER A 93 -5.70 12.73 17.53
N SER A 94 -4.71 11.91 17.84
CA SER A 94 -4.58 10.52 17.43
C SER A 94 -4.18 9.69 18.65
N VAL A 95 -4.60 8.43 18.67
CA VAL A 95 -4.21 7.44 19.68
C VAL A 95 -3.42 6.28 19.07
N SER A 96 -3.14 6.36 17.76
CA SER A 96 -2.29 5.41 17.05
C SER A 96 -1.42 6.09 15.99
N TYR A 97 -0.33 5.45 15.60
CA TYR A 97 0.49 5.84 14.46
C TYR A 97 0.77 4.63 13.58
N LEU A 98 1.20 4.90 12.35
CA LEU A 98 1.59 3.85 11.41
C LEU A 98 3.11 3.71 11.41
N GLN A 99 3.59 2.48 11.61
CA GLN A 99 4.97 2.09 11.39
C GLN A 99 5.09 1.36 10.06
N THR A 100 5.88 1.91 9.14
CA THR A 100 6.15 1.30 7.84
C THR A 100 7.51 1.74 7.30
N SER A 101 8.06 0.95 6.38
CA SER A 101 9.24 1.30 5.58
C SER A 101 8.89 1.96 4.25
N LEU A 102 7.60 2.09 3.90
CA LEU A 102 7.17 2.82 2.71
C LEU A 102 7.73 4.23 2.71
N HIS A 103 8.41 4.60 1.62
CA HIS A 103 8.91 5.94 1.43
C HIS A 103 7.73 6.92 1.47
N THR A 104 7.91 8.01 2.24
CA THR A 104 6.93 9.01 2.66
C THR A 104 6.35 9.84 1.51
N GLY A 105 5.80 9.19 0.49
CA GLY A 105 5.46 9.85 -0.76
C GLY A 105 4.38 10.91 -0.62
N ARG A 106 3.39 10.73 0.29
CA ARG A 106 2.16 11.57 0.35
C ARG A 106 1.47 11.60 1.74
N CYS A 107 2.25 11.48 2.81
CA CYS A 107 1.77 11.31 4.18
C CYS A 107 1.89 12.60 5.04
N GLY A 108 1.03 12.72 6.05
CA GLY A 108 1.27 13.62 7.19
C GLY A 108 2.20 12.97 8.23
N LYS A 109 2.92 13.76 9.00
CA LYS A 109 3.82 13.30 10.07
C LYS A 109 3.35 13.87 11.40
N SER A 110 3.39 13.10 12.48
CA SER A 110 3.28 13.60 13.85
C SER A 110 4.60 13.36 14.59
N LYS A 111 4.76 13.98 15.77
CA LYS A 111 5.96 13.81 16.61
C LYS A 111 6.19 12.36 17.05
N GLN A 112 5.14 11.53 17.09
CA GLN A 112 5.17 10.14 17.53
C GLN A 112 5.22 9.13 16.35
N GLY A 113 5.02 9.56 15.10
CA GLY A 113 5.06 8.67 13.94
C GLY A 113 4.41 9.22 12.68
N LEU A 114 4.17 8.36 11.68
CA LEU A 114 3.57 8.73 10.39
C LEU A 114 2.05 8.59 10.41
N VAL A 115 1.34 9.58 9.85
CA VAL A 115 -0.06 9.49 9.42
C VAL A 115 -0.06 9.28 7.91
N ILE A 116 -0.10 8.02 7.49
CA ILE A 116 0.02 7.67 6.07
C ILE A 116 -1.31 7.89 5.36
N LEU A 117 -1.43 9.05 4.76
CA LEU A 117 -2.37 9.23 3.69
C LEU A 117 -1.84 8.66 2.38
N CYS A 118 -2.65 7.76 1.82
CA CYS A 118 -2.51 7.10 0.53
C CYS A 118 -1.49 5.95 0.50
N PHE A 119 -2.02 4.72 0.51
CA PHE A 119 -1.37 3.59 -0.13
C PHE A 119 -2.20 3.17 -1.35
N ARG A 120 -1.50 2.93 -2.46
CA ARG A 120 -2.07 2.48 -3.72
C ARG A 120 -1.64 1.03 -3.92
N PRO A 121 -2.56 0.04 -3.91
CA PRO A 121 -2.22 -1.29 -4.40
C PRO A 121 -1.69 -1.13 -5.82
N SER A 122 -0.53 -1.72 -6.11
CA SER A 122 0.19 -1.58 -7.40
C SER A 122 -0.65 -1.96 -8.63
N THR A 123 -1.84 -2.52 -8.43
CA THR A 123 -2.76 -3.05 -9.42
C THR A 123 -4.14 -2.37 -9.44
N ALA A 124 -4.37 -1.29 -8.68
CA ALA A 124 -5.71 -0.71 -8.55
C ALA A 124 -5.84 0.77 -8.97
N GLY A 125 -7.01 1.12 -9.50
CA GLY A 125 -7.33 2.49 -9.95
C GLY A 125 -7.62 3.46 -8.80
N GLY A 126 -8.25 2.99 -7.74
CA GLY A 126 -8.65 3.76 -6.57
C GLY A 126 -7.54 3.86 -5.53
N ILE A 127 -7.73 4.76 -4.56
CA ILE A 127 -6.74 5.04 -3.53
C ILE A 127 -7.32 4.66 -2.17
N VAL A 128 -6.56 3.87 -1.42
CA VAL A 128 -6.88 3.52 -0.04
C VAL A 128 -6.07 4.43 0.88
N VAL A 129 -6.76 5.08 1.82
CA VAL A 129 -6.16 5.99 2.78
C VAL A 129 -6.27 5.41 4.17
N VAL A 130 -5.20 5.39 4.95
CA VAL A 130 -5.25 5.00 6.37
C VAL A 130 -5.00 6.24 7.24
N CYS A 131 -6.06 6.78 7.83
CA CYS A 131 -5.98 7.99 8.64
C CYS A 131 -6.14 7.66 10.13
N THR A 132 -5.04 7.71 10.88
CA THR A 132 -5.05 7.53 12.34
C THR A 132 -5.56 8.76 13.10
N ALA A 133 -5.55 9.93 12.46
CA ALA A 133 -6.06 11.16 13.05
C ALA A 133 -7.57 11.07 13.31
N ALA A 134 -8.01 11.60 14.45
CA ALA A 134 -9.40 11.60 14.87
C ALA A 134 -10.21 12.63 14.06
N LEU A 135 -10.57 12.25 12.85
CA LEU A 135 -11.51 12.99 12.01
C LEU A 135 -12.92 12.84 12.60
N PHE A 136 -13.63 13.96 12.75
CA PHE A 136 -15.00 14.02 13.27
C PHE A 136 -15.18 13.51 14.71
N SER A 137 -14.10 13.44 15.49
CA SER A 137 -14.17 13.05 16.91
C SER A 137 -14.66 14.19 17.81
N ARG A 138 -15.32 13.81 18.92
CA ARG A 138 -15.72 14.70 20.01
C ARG A 138 -14.63 14.88 21.09
N SER A 139 -13.38 14.52 20.79
CA SER A 139 -12.25 14.65 21.71
C SER A 139 -12.16 16.08 22.27
N ILE A 140 -12.03 16.19 23.60
CA ILE A 140 -11.82 17.47 24.28
C ILE A 140 -10.49 18.06 23.81
N GLY A 141 -10.49 19.36 23.48
CA GLY A 141 -9.28 20.07 23.03
C GLY A 141 -9.01 20.02 21.53
N VAL A 142 -9.83 19.32 20.74
CA VAL A 142 -9.65 19.26 19.28
C VAL A 142 -10.62 20.21 18.57
N SER A 143 -10.09 21.08 17.72
CA SER A 143 -10.89 22.03 16.93
C SER A 143 -11.65 21.30 15.81
N LYS A 144 -12.98 21.45 15.79
CA LYS A 144 -13.81 20.96 14.67
C LYS A 144 -13.41 21.58 13.33
N ALA A 145 -12.98 22.83 13.35
CA ALA A 145 -12.52 23.53 12.16
C ALA A 145 -11.21 22.90 11.62
N GLU A 146 -10.29 22.50 12.51
CA GLU A 146 -9.05 21.82 12.10
C GLU A 146 -9.32 20.41 11.58
N GLN A 147 -10.23 19.65 12.22
CA GLN A 147 -10.64 18.33 11.70
C GLN A 147 -11.25 18.44 10.29
N ALA A 148 -12.14 19.42 10.07
CA ALA A 148 -12.76 19.65 8.76
C ALA A 148 -11.74 20.15 7.72
N ALA A 149 -10.81 21.01 8.13
CA ALA A 149 -9.73 21.49 7.26
C ALA A 149 -8.80 20.35 6.83
N LEU A 150 -8.39 19.48 7.77
CA LEU A 150 -7.59 18.30 7.47
C LEU A 150 -8.34 17.37 6.53
N PHE A 151 -9.61 17.05 6.80
CA PHE A 151 -10.42 16.22 5.91
C PHE A 151 -10.57 16.81 4.50
N GLY A 152 -10.80 18.12 4.39
CA GLY A 152 -10.87 18.82 3.11
C GLY A 152 -9.56 18.70 2.32
N ARG A 153 -8.41 18.77 3.00
CA ARG A 153 -7.09 18.58 2.37
C ARG A 153 -6.84 17.15 1.92
N ILE A 154 -7.22 16.18 2.75
CA ILE A 154 -7.19 14.76 2.41
C ILE A 154 -7.96 14.52 1.11
N ARG A 155 -9.20 15.01 1.05
CA ARG A 155 -10.08 14.88 -0.11
C ARG A 155 -9.48 15.56 -1.34
N ALA A 156 -9.09 16.83 -1.23
CA ALA A 156 -8.48 17.56 -2.34
C ALA A 156 -7.23 16.88 -2.87
N LYS A 157 -6.41 16.29 -1.99
CA LYS A 157 -5.24 15.50 -2.40
C LYS A 157 -5.69 14.27 -3.18
N LEU A 158 -6.63 13.49 -2.67
CA LEU A 158 -7.16 12.30 -3.34
C LEU A 158 -7.70 12.63 -4.74
N ASP A 159 -8.46 13.70 -4.86
CA ASP A 159 -9.03 14.16 -6.13
C ASP A 159 -7.94 14.61 -7.12
N SER A 160 -6.79 15.10 -6.62
CA SER A 160 -5.66 15.52 -7.45
C SER A 160 -4.78 14.37 -7.94
N LEU A 161 -4.93 13.16 -7.39
CA LEU A 161 -4.09 12.04 -7.77
C LEU A 161 -4.60 11.41 -9.05
N GLU A 162 -3.75 11.37 -10.08
CA GLU A 162 -4.08 10.65 -11.32
C GLU A 162 -4.32 9.17 -11.06
N VAL A 163 -5.54 8.74 -11.36
CA VAL A 163 -5.95 7.33 -11.40
C VAL A 163 -5.35 6.70 -12.66
N VAL A 164 -4.11 6.23 -12.55
CA VAL A 164 -3.48 5.41 -13.59
C VAL A 164 -4.10 4.01 -13.53
N ARG A 165 -5.18 3.75 -14.27
CA ARG A 165 -5.67 2.37 -14.37
C ARG A 165 -4.50 1.50 -14.85
N PRO A 166 -4.11 0.43 -14.14
CA PRO A 166 -3.22 -0.54 -14.75
C PRO A 166 -3.88 -0.96 -16.04
N LYS A 167 -3.12 -0.97 -17.14
CA LYS A 167 -3.60 -1.65 -18.35
C LYS A 167 -4.03 -3.03 -17.87
N ALA A 168 -5.29 -3.39 -18.11
CA ALA A 168 -5.77 -4.73 -17.82
C ALA A 168 -4.69 -5.69 -18.29
N SER A 169 -4.12 -6.47 -17.37
CA SER A 169 -3.18 -7.52 -17.74
C SER A 169 -3.93 -8.33 -18.78
N GLN A 170 -3.54 -8.18 -20.06
CA GLN A 170 -4.19 -8.92 -21.11
C GLN A 170 -3.78 -10.36 -20.84
N GLU A 171 -4.66 -11.12 -20.19
CA GLU A 171 -4.63 -12.58 -20.25
C GLU A 171 -4.90 -12.97 -21.70
N THR A 172 -3.93 -12.72 -22.58
CA THR A 172 -3.96 -13.12 -23.97
C THR A 172 -2.76 -14.01 -24.20
N GLY A 173 -3.08 -15.30 -24.31
CA GLY A 173 -2.33 -16.43 -24.85
C GLY A 173 -0.89 -16.18 -25.33
N TYR A 174 -0.01 -17.07 -24.84
CA TYR A 174 1.39 -17.21 -25.26
C TYR A 174 2.15 -15.87 -25.25
N GLU A 175 2.45 -15.38 -24.06
CA GLU A 175 3.19 -14.14 -23.93
C GLU A 175 4.63 -14.33 -24.39
N ALA A 176 4.98 -13.59 -25.42
CA ALA A 176 6.35 -13.43 -25.84
C ALA A 176 7.19 -12.97 -24.65
N LYS A 177 8.44 -13.43 -24.59
CA LYS A 177 9.42 -12.87 -23.66
C LYS A 177 9.46 -11.36 -23.83
N ALA A 178 9.49 -10.64 -22.71
CA ALA A 178 9.73 -9.21 -22.73
C ALA A 178 11.07 -8.94 -23.44
N GLU A 179 11.14 -7.83 -24.18
CA GLU A 179 12.32 -7.51 -25.00
C GLU A 179 13.57 -7.28 -24.16
N ASN A 180 13.40 -6.75 -22.95
CA ASN A 180 14.45 -6.46 -21.99
C ASN A 180 13.88 -6.35 -20.57
N LEU A 181 14.78 -6.23 -19.57
CA LEU A 181 14.40 -6.18 -18.16
C LEU A 181 13.61 -4.91 -17.78
N ASP A 182 13.84 -3.78 -18.45
CA ASP A 182 13.07 -2.57 -18.19
C ASP A 182 11.62 -2.73 -18.66
N ALA A 183 11.42 -3.26 -19.86
CA ALA A 183 10.10 -3.59 -20.40
C ALA A 183 9.37 -4.60 -19.51
N PHE A 184 10.08 -5.65 -19.06
CA PHE A 184 9.54 -6.62 -18.12
C PHE A 184 9.06 -5.96 -16.81
N LEU A 185 9.83 -5.04 -16.24
CA LEU A 185 9.45 -4.33 -15.01
C LEU A 185 8.36 -3.27 -15.22
N ASP A 186 8.27 -2.67 -16.40
CA ASP A 186 7.19 -1.77 -16.77
C ASP A 186 5.85 -2.52 -16.90
N GLU A 187 5.88 -3.76 -17.37
CA GLU A 187 4.71 -4.61 -17.58
C GLU A 187 4.28 -5.36 -16.31
N GLU A 188 5.22 -5.99 -15.60
CA GLU A 188 4.94 -6.88 -14.46
C GLU A 188 5.06 -6.19 -13.10
N GLY A 189 5.59 -4.96 -13.06
CA GLY A 189 5.66 -4.13 -11.87
C GLY A 189 6.35 -4.80 -10.68
N ALA A 190 5.69 -4.77 -9.52
CA ALA A 190 6.23 -5.25 -8.25
C ALA A 190 6.42 -6.78 -8.21
N GLU A 191 5.54 -7.54 -8.87
CA GLU A 191 5.63 -9.00 -8.90
C GLU A 191 6.79 -9.47 -9.78
N GLY A 192 7.02 -8.80 -10.91
CA GLY A 192 8.21 -9.00 -11.73
C GLY A 192 9.50 -8.66 -10.98
N ALA A 193 9.51 -7.54 -10.25
CA ALA A 193 10.64 -7.18 -9.38
C ALA A 193 10.89 -8.22 -8.29
N ALA A 194 9.82 -8.78 -7.71
CA ALA A 194 9.91 -9.83 -6.70
C ALA A 194 10.57 -11.11 -7.24
N LEU A 195 10.17 -11.56 -8.44
CA LEU A 195 10.82 -12.70 -9.11
C LEU A 195 12.32 -12.43 -9.35
N LEU A 196 12.66 -11.26 -9.89
CA LEU A 196 14.05 -10.88 -10.16
C LEU A 196 14.90 -10.84 -8.89
N LEU A 197 14.36 -10.33 -7.79
CA LEU A 197 15.02 -10.32 -6.49
C LEU A 197 15.24 -11.75 -5.96
N ALA A 198 14.26 -12.63 -6.10
CA ALA A 198 14.41 -14.04 -5.71
C ALA A 198 15.48 -14.77 -6.54
N MET A 199 15.63 -14.42 -7.82
CA MET A 199 16.70 -14.96 -8.65
C MET A 199 18.08 -14.44 -8.26
N VAL A 200 18.22 -13.16 -7.91
CA VAL A 200 19.47 -12.61 -7.38
C VAL A 200 19.84 -13.27 -6.05
N ALA A 201 18.87 -13.65 -5.23
CA ALA A 201 19.09 -14.35 -3.98
C ALA A 201 19.44 -15.84 -4.17
N ASP A 202 19.00 -16.46 -5.27
CA ASP A 202 19.24 -17.88 -5.56
C ASP A 202 20.54 -18.07 -6.37
N GLU A 203 21.68 -17.70 -5.76
CA GLU A 203 23.01 -17.78 -6.40
C GLU A 203 23.41 -19.20 -6.84
N GLN A 204 22.75 -20.24 -6.31
CA GLN A 204 23.06 -21.65 -6.60
C GLN A 204 21.95 -22.40 -7.35
N GLY A 205 20.80 -21.79 -7.62
CA GLY A 205 19.70 -22.44 -8.34
C GLY A 205 19.08 -23.64 -7.59
N THR A 206 19.17 -23.66 -6.25
CA THR A 206 18.76 -24.80 -5.43
C THR A 206 17.44 -24.57 -4.70
N GLY A 207 16.95 -23.33 -4.67
CA GLY A 207 15.70 -22.94 -4.02
C GLY A 207 14.50 -22.90 -4.97
N SER A 208 13.30 -23.17 -4.43
CA SER A 208 12.07 -22.79 -5.14
C SER A 208 11.97 -21.26 -5.11
N LEU A 209 11.94 -20.64 -6.29
CA LEU A 209 11.84 -19.17 -6.42
C LEU A 209 10.61 -18.62 -5.67
N GLY A 210 9.49 -19.35 -5.64
CA GLY A 210 8.31 -18.95 -4.87
C GLY A 210 8.57 -18.87 -3.35
N VAL A 211 9.36 -19.80 -2.81
CA VAL A 211 9.77 -19.79 -1.40
C VAL A 211 10.70 -18.63 -1.09
N ASN A 212 11.61 -18.29 -2.02
CA ASN A 212 12.51 -17.14 -1.86
C ASN A 212 11.74 -15.82 -1.91
N VAL A 213 10.77 -15.68 -2.81
CA VAL A 213 9.90 -14.50 -2.86
C VAL A 213 9.13 -14.33 -1.54
N GLN A 214 8.54 -15.40 -1.03
CA GLN A 214 7.81 -15.38 0.23
C GLN A 214 8.73 -15.02 1.41
N ASN A 215 9.89 -15.65 1.52
CA ASN A 215 10.79 -15.44 2.65
C ASN A 215 11.46 -14.05 2.65
N LEU A 216 11.80 -13.51 1.48
CA LEU A 216 12.51 -12.23 1.36
C LEU A 216 11.59 -11.03 1.36
N LEU A 217 10.41 -11.17 0.76
CA LEU A 217 9.51 -10.05 0.46
C LEU A 217 8.16 -10.18 1.16
N GLY A 218 7.86 -11.31 1.81
CA GLY A 218 6.55 -11.56 2.42
C GLY A 218 5.42 -11.65 1.40
N LEU A 219 5.75 -11.85 0.12
CA LEU A 219 4.80 -11.84 -0.98
C LEU A 219 4.53 -13.27 -1.42
N GLU A 220 3.26 -13.66 -1.45
CA GLU A 220 2.86 -14.98 -1.93
C GLU A 220 2.50 -14.88 -3.42
N LEU A 221 3.31 -15.50 -4.28
CA LEU A 221 3.00 -15.61 -5.71
C LEU A 221 2.33 -16.97 -5.98
N PRO A 222 1.07 -17.01 -6.46
CA PRO A 222 0.45 -18.24 -6.91
C PRO A 222 1.30 -18.91 -7.99
N ALA A 223 1.38 -20.25 -8.00
CA ALA A 223 2.21 -21.01 -8.94
C ALA A 223 2.01 -20.60 -10.41
N ARG A 224 0.74 -20.40 -10.83
CA ARG A 224 0.41 -19.92 -12.18
C ARG A 224 1.02 -18.55 -12.51
N ARG A 225 1.07 -17.65 -11.53
CA ARG A 225 1.66 -16.31 -11.71
C ARG A 225 3.17 -16.40 -11.77
N LEU A 226 3.78 -17.24 -10.93
CA LEU A 226 5.22 -17.51 -10.98
C LEU A 226 5.63 -18.06 -12.35
N ASP A 227 4.90 -19.06 -12.86
CA ASP A 227 5.12 -19.66 -14.18
C ASP A 227 5.01 -18.61 -15.29
N HIS A 228 3.99 -17.76 -15.23
CA HIS A 228 3.81 -16.64 -16.16
C HIS A 228 5.01 -15.69 -16.14
N LEU A 229 5.43 -15.23 -14.96
CA LEU A 229 6.54 -14.28 -14.82
C LEU A 229 7.85 -14.89 -15.34
N GLN A 230 8.09 -16.17 -15.05
CA GLN A 230 9.26 -16.90 -15.55
C GLN A 230 9.26 -17.04 -17.07
N ASN A 231 8.11 -17.33 -17.67
CA ASN A 231 7.98 -17.48 -19.12
C ASN A 231 8.21 -16.18 -19.87
N ARG A 232 7.79 -15.05 -19.29
CA ARG A 232 7.98 -13.71 -19.87
C ARG A 232 9.38 -13.13 -19.66
N MET A 233 10.13 -13.67 -18.71
CA MET A 233 11.41 -13.09 -18.33
C MET A 233 12.44 -13.15 -19.48
N PRO A 234 13.11 -12.01 -19.81
CA PRO A 234 14.22 -12.01 -20.75
C PRO A 234 15.41 -12.78 -20.16
N GLN A 235 16.27 -13.30 -21.03
CA GLN A 235 17.55 -13.84 -20.56
C GLN A 235 18.46 -12.69 -20.14
N ALA A 236 18.88 -12.67 -18.88
CA ALA A 236 19.77 -11.67 -18.33
C ALA A 236 20.68 -12.28 -17.27
N ALA A 237 21.89 -11.73 -17.13
CA ALA A 237 22.83 -12.15 -16.10
C ALA A 237 22.43 -11.57 -14.72
N PRO A 238 22.77 -12.24 -13.60
CA PRO A 238 22.45 -11.75 -12.25
C PRO A 238 22.94 -10.32 -11.96
N GLU A 239 24.08 -9.92 -12.52
CA GLU A 239 24.64 -8.58 -12.39
C GLU A 239 23.77 -7.53 -13.10
N GLU A 240 23.25 -7.89 -14.28
CA GLU A 240 22.36 -7.05 -15.07
C GLU A 240 21.02 -6.87 -14.36
N ILE A 241 20.44 -7.96 -13.84
CA ILE A 241 19.22 -7.93 -13.03
C ILE A 241 19.41 -6.99 -11.83
N SER A 242 20.53 -7.13 -11.12
CA SER A 242 20.86 -6.27 -9.98
C SER A 242 21.00 -4.80 -10.36
N ALA A 243 21.60 -4.50 -11.52
CA ALA A 243 21.76 -3.13 -12.01
C ALA A 243 20.42 -2.48 -12.36
N VAL A 244 19.54 -3.21 -13.06
CA VAL A 244 18.21 -2.72 -13.42
C VAL A 244 17.35 -2.50 -12.17
N LEU A 245 17.33 -3.44 -11.24
CA LEU A 245 16.60 -3.30 -9.97
C LEU A 245 17.06 -2.07 -9.18
N ARG A 246 18.38 -1.81 -9.11
CA ARG A 246 18.90 -0.59 -8.45
C ARG A 246 18.42 0.68 -9.15
N ARG A 247 18.48 0.74 -10.47
CA ARG A 247 18.02 1.90 -11.27
C ARG A 247 16.52 2.16 -11.10
N ARG A 248 15.74 1.10 -10.93
CA ARG A 248 14.27 1.14 -10.79
C ARG A 248 13.78 1.29 -9.35
N GLY A 249 14.66 1.67 -8.41
CA GLY A 249 14.30 2.00 -7.02
C GLY A 249 14.35 0.84 -6.03
N TRP A 250 14.74 -0.36 -6.45
CA TRP A 250 14.81 -1.56 -5.59
C TRP A 250 16.18 -1.77 -4.95
N ALA A 251 17.05 -0.75 -4.96
CA ALA A 251 18.44 -0.84 -4.50
C ALA A 251 18.58 -1.29 -3.02
N ALA A 252 17.62 -0.93 -2.16
CA ALA A 252 17.63 -1.36 -0.77
C ALA A 252 17.49 -2.88 -0.62
N TYR A 253 16.60 -3.50 -1.40
CA TYR A 253 16.36 -4.94 -1.40
C TYR A 253 17.56 -5.71 -1.96
N VAL A 254 18.14 -5.22 -3.06
CA VAL A 254 19.37 -5.79 -3.62
C VAL A 254 20.50 -5.77 -2.57
N ARG A 255 20.69 -4.66 -1.85
CA ARG A 255 21.69 -4.58 -0.76
C ARG A 255 21.40 -5.56 0.36
N ARG A 256 20.14 -5.68 0.80
CA ARG A 256 19.73 -6.62 1.86
C ARG A 256 20.01 -8.07 1.47
N ILE A 257 19.71 -8.44 0.23
CA ILE A 257 19.99 -9.79 -0.29
C ILE A 257 21.50 -10.05 -0.31
N SER A 258 22.31 -9.11 -0.82
CA SER A 258 23.77 -9.24 -0.80
C SER A 258 24.34 -9.34 0.62
N GLN A 259 23.76 -8.61 1.59
CA GLN A 259 24.16 -8.71 3.00
C GLN A 259 23.85 -10.09 3.58
N LEU A 260 22.65 -10.61 3.33
CA LEU A 260 22.23 -11.95 3.75
C LEU A 260 23.11 -13.04 3.14
N ALA A 261 23.46 -12.93 1.85
CA ALA A 261 24.37 -13.84 1.17
C ALA A 261 25.79 -13.78 1.73
N SER A 262 26.26 -12.59 2.12
CA SER A 262 27.60 -12.40 2.71
C SER A 262 27.72 -12.80 4.19
N GLY A 263 26.63 -13.25 4.84
CA GLY A 263 26.61 -13.60 6.26
C GLY A 263 26.84 -12.41 7.21
N ALA A 264 26.72 -11.18 6.72
CA ALA A 264 26.87 -9.98 7.53
C ALA A 264 25.61 -9.80 8.39
N GLN A 265 25.74 -10.02 9.70
CA GLN A 265 24.66 -9.75 10.67
C GLN A 265 24.38 -8.24 10.72
N LEU A 266 23.09 -7.88 10.57
CA LEU A 266 22.52 -6.54 10.84
C LEU A 266 22.29 -6.35 12.34
#